data_AF-A0A8T3XJ89-F1
#
_entry.id   AF-A0A8T3XJ89-F1
#
_cell.length_a   1.000
_cell.length_b   1.000
_cell.length_c   1.000
_cell.angle_alpha   90.00
_cell.angle_beta   90.00
_cell.angle_gamma   90.00
#
_symmetry.space_group_name_H-M   'P 1'
#
loop_
_entity.id
_entity.type
_entity.pdbx_description
1 polymer ?
#
loop_
_entity_poly.entity_id
_entity_poly.type
_entity_poly.pdbx_seq_one_letter_code
_entity_poly.pdbx_strand_id
1 'polypeptide(L)'
;MSAALVLTVASGIYALVKSEFRFTRKKTDLDEFRIYNLIKFADIFTLMNVALGLVSIVFAIDSNFDYAAFVLLIAVAFDYLDGKIAKSMQQQNPFGKELDSLADTVSFGVAPAIFGFSLMQFTSDIRYFQITFGMISFTVFLFCGILRLARYNIMDIKGAFQGMPITLNGIIIPLAYFIGVPIKFYPYIYLLLGIFMVSSFRIKKLP
;
A
#
# COMPACT_ATOMS: atom_id res chain seq x y z
N MET A 1 -20.86 48.03 -6.06
CA MET A 1 -20.21 47.27 -4.96
C MET A 1 -19.85 45.83 -5.34
N SER A 2 -20.59 45.16 -6.23
CA SER A 2 -20.36 43.73 -6.56
C SER A 2 -19.10 43.45 -7.42
N ALA A 3 -18.79 44.26 -8.44
CA ALA A 3 -17.65 44.00 -9.34
C ALA A 3 -16.26 44.15 -8.68
N ALA A 4 -16.11 45.12 -7.78
CA ALA A 4 -14.85 45.36 -7.07
C ALA A 4 -14.50 44.21 -6.10
N LEU A 5 -15.52 43.62 -5.46
CA LEU A 5 -15.32 42.47 -4.56
C LEU A 5 -14.82 41.24 -5.36
N VAL A 6 -15.40 40.99 -6.54
CA VAL A 6 -15.02 39.87 -7.41
C VAL A 6 -13.57 40.02 -7.89
N LEU A 7 -13.14 41.22 -8.27
CA LEU A 7 -11.76 41.48 -8.69
C LEU A 7 -10.74 41.29 -7.55
N THR A 8 -11.09 41.69 -6.33
CA THR A 8 -10.21 41.52 -5.16
C THR A 8 -10.08 40.04 -4.77
N VAL A 9 -11.17 39.29 -4.82
CA VAL A 9 -11.14 37.84 -4.55
C VAL A 9 -10.38 37.10 -5.64
N ALA A 10 -10.60 37.43 -6.93
CA ALA A 10 -9.90 36.81 -8.04
C ALA A 10 -8.39 37.10 -8.03
N SER A 11 -7.98 38.33 -7.72
CA SER A 11 -6.56 38.70 -7.58
C SER A 11 -5.91 38.08 -6.35
N GLY A 12 -6.65 37.93 -5.24
CA GLY A 12 -6.21 37.20 -4.05
C GLY A 12 -5.97 35.71 -4.33
N ILE A 13 -6.91 35.03 -4.99
CA ILE A 13 -6.76 33.62 -5.38
C ILE A 13 -5.59 33.46 -6.36
N TYR A 14 -5.48 34.36 -7.34
CA TYR A 14 -4.37 34.33 -8.29
C TYR A 14 -3.01 34.52 -7.61
N ALA A 15 -2.91 35.44 -6.64
CA ALA A 15 -1.69 35.64 -5.85
C ALA A 15 -1.35 34.42 -4.99
N LEU A 16 -2.36 33.76 -4.42
CA LEU A 16 -2.19 32.57 -3.58
C LEU A 16 -1.68 31.39 -4.42
N VAL A 17 -2.32 31.11 -5.56
CA VAL A 17 -1.90 30.06 -6.51
C VAL A 17 -0.50 30.32 -7.06
N LYS A 18 -0.18 31.58 -7.41
CA LYS A 18 1.14 31.97 -7.92
C LYS A 18 2.24 31.91 -6.85
N SER A 19 1.89 32.07 -5.57
CA SER A 19 2.83 31.97 -4.46
C SER A 19 3.19 30.53 -4.13
N GLU A 20 2.25 29.59 -4.28
CA GLU A 20 2.49 28.16 -4.07
C GLU A 20 3.21 27.51 -5.25
N PHE A 21 2.96 27.94 -6.49
CA PHE A 21 3.59 27.37 -7.68
C PHE A 21 4.65 28.29 -8.32
N ARG A 22 5.81 28.44 -7.66
CA ARG A 22 7.03 28.88 -8.35
C ARG A 22 7.67 27.68 -9.07
N PHE A 23 7.35 27.49 -10.34
CA PHE A 23 8.14 26.64 -11.23
C PHE A 23 9.50 27.29 -11.52
N THR A 24 10.44 27.23 -10.57
CA THR A 24 11.85 27.53 -10.85
C THR A 24 12.45 26.37 -11.63
N ARG A 25 12.32 26.43 -12.96
CA ARG A 25 12.91 25.48 -13.90
C ARG A 25 14.42 25.70 -13.97
N LYS A 26 15.19 25.02 -13.12
CA LYS A 26 16.64 24.89 -13.30
C LYS A 26 16.89 23.68 -14.20
N LYS A 27 17.35 23.92 -15.42
CA LYS A 27 17.42 22.96 -16.54
C LYS A 27 18.59 21.96 -16.45
N THR A 28 19.19 21.75 -15.28
CA THR A 28 20.48 21.03 -15.20
C THR A 28 20.49 19.83 -14.25
N ASP A 29 19.52 19.70 -13.33
CA ASP A 29 19.43 18.53 -12.42
C ASP A 29 18.27 17.57 -12.78
N LEU A 30 17.26 18.02 -13.54
CA LEU A 30 16.04 17.26 -13.82
C LEU A 30 16.19 16.18 -14.91
N ASP A 31 17.21 16.29 -15.78
CA ASP A 31 17.46 15.28 -16.82
C ASP A 31 18.08 13.98 -16.25
N GLU A 32 18.74 14.07 -15.09
CA GLU A 32 19.28 12.93 -14.32
C GLU A 32 18.16 12.15 -13.60
N PHE A 33 17.10 12.82 -13.14
CA PHE A 33 15.89 12.22 -12.55
C PHE A 33 14.83 11.79 -13.58
N ARG A 34 15.19 11.62 -14.86
CA ARG A 34 14.25 11.06 -15.84
C ARG A 34 13.85 9.65 -15.44
N ILE A 35 12.54 9.41 -15.35
CA ILE A 35 11.94 8.13 -14.92
C ILE A 35 12.56 6.92 -15.63
N TYR A 36 12.80 7.02 -16.95
CA TYR A 36 13.40 5.95 -17.75
C TYR A 36 14.83 5.56 -17.34
N ASN A 37 15.60 6.49 -16.75
CA ASN A 37 16.96 6.21 -16.28
C ASN A 37 16.97 5.66 -14.85
N LEU A 38 15.86 5.85 -14.10
CA LEU A 38 15.69 5.40 -12.72
C LEU A 38 15.11 3.99 -12.64
N ILE A 39 14.23 3.63 -13.59
CA ILE A 39 13.59 2.31 -13.69
C ILE A 39 14.62 1.27 -14.14
N LYS A 40 14.75 0.23 -13.33
CA LYS A 40 15.54 -0.97 -13.62
C LYS A 40 14.63 -2.16 -13.92
N PHE A 41 15.25 -3.27 -14.30
CA PHE A 41 14.51 -4.48 -14.66
C PHE A 41 13.67 -5.04 -13.50
N ALA A 42 14.18 -4.95 -12.26
CA ALA A 42 13.44 -5.37 -11.08
C ALA A 42 12.14 -4.56 -10.87
N ASP A 43 12.17 -3.25 -11.13
CA ASP A 43 11.04 -2.34 -10.93
C ASP A 43 9.83 -2.68 -11.84
N ILE A 44 10.06 -3.38 -12.96
CA ILE A 44 8.99 -3.87 -13.84
C ILE A 44 8.15 -4.93 -13.10
N PHE A 45 8.80 -5.82 -12.36
CA PHE A 45 8.09 -6.84 -11.58
C PHE A 45 7.31 -6.21 -10.42
N THR A 46 7.87 -5.17 -9.79
CA THR A 46 7.19 -4.37 -8.78
C THR A 46 5.93 -3.69 -9.34
N LEU A 47 6.00 -3.14 -10.55
CA LEU A 47 4.82 -2.60 -11.24
C LEU A 47 3.80 -3.69 -11.62
N MET A 48 4.26 -4.89 -11.99
CA MET A 48 3.37 -6.03 -12.21
C MET A 48 2.66 -6.47 -10.92
N ASN A 49 3.35 -6.45 -9.78
CA ASN A 49 2.74 -6.70 -8.47
C ASN A 49 1.59 -5.70 -8.21
N VAL A 50 1.80 -4.40 -8.45
CA VAL A 50 0.75 -3.38 -8.32
C VAL A 50 -0.44 -3.65 -9.24
N ALA A 51 -0.17 -4.04 -10.50
CA ALA A 51 -1.22 -4.39 -11.44
C ALA A 51 -2.08 -5.56 -10.95
N LEU A 52 -1.45 -6.59 -10.38
CA LEU A 52 -2.15 -7.72 -9.76
C LEU A 52 -2.97 -7.28 -8.54
N GLY A 53 -2.42 -6.42 -7.68
CA GLY A 53 -3.15 -5.83 -6.56
C GLY A 53 -4.41 -5.08 -7.01
N LEU A 54 -4.32 -4.30 -8.08
CA LEU A 54 -5.48 -3.63 -8.68
C LEU A 54 -6.51 -4.63 -9.23
N VAL A 55 -6.07 -5.67 -9.94
CA VAL A 55 -6.97 -6.72 -10.45
C VAL A 55 -7.72 -7.42 -9.32
N SER A 56 -7.05 -7.70 -8.19
CA SER A 56 -7.70 -8.25 -7.00
C SER A 56 -8.79 -7.31 -6.45
N ILE A 57 -8.51 -6.01 -6.37
CA ILE A 57 -9.50 -5.00 -5.93
C ILE A 57 -10.73 -5.02 -6.83
N VAL A 58 -10.53 -5.07 -8.16
CA VAL A 58 -11.63 -5.11 -9.12
C VAL A 58 -12.49 -6.36 -8.91
N PHE A 59 -11.88 -7.53 -8.78
CA PHE A 59 -12.63 -8.77 -8.49
C PHE A 59 -13.36 -8.73 -7.14
N ALA A 60 -12.76 -8.12 -6.11
CA ALA A 60 -13.40 -8.00 -4.80
C ALA A 60 -14.64 -7.10 -4.84
N ILE A 61 -14.60 -6.01 -5.62
CA ILE A 61 -15.74 -5.09 -5.80
C ILE A 61 -16.84 -5.75 -6.63
N ASP A 62 -16.47 -6.59 -7.60
CA ASP A 62 -17.41 -7.37 -8.43
C ASP A 62 -17.98 -8.61 -7.71
N SER A 63 -17.80 -8.72 -6.39
CA SER A 63 -18.21 -9.86 -5.55
C SER A 63 -17.58 -11.21 -5.91
N ASN A 64 -16.52 -11.21 -6.73
CA ASN A 64 -15.82 -12.41 -7.17
C ASN A 64 -14.62 -12.72 -6.26
N PHE A 65 -14.92 -13.09 -5.01
CA PHE A 65 -13.94 -13.20 -3.94
C PHE A 65 -12.89 -14.31 -4.13
N ASP A 66 -13.24 -15.43 -4.75
CA ASP A 66 -12.30 -16.53 -5.03
C ASP A 66 -11.14 -16.06 -5.91
N TYR A 67 -11.46 -15.37 -7.00
CA TYR A 67 -10.46 -14.82 -7.91
C TYR A 67 -9.69 -13.68 -7.26
N ALA A 68 -10.36 -12.82 -6.49
CA ALA A 68 -9.69 -11.74 -5.76
C ALA A 68 -8.64 -12.26 -4.76
N ALA A 69 -8.98 -13.32 -4.00
CA ALA A 69 -8.09 -13.98 -3.06
C ALA A 69 -6.94 -14.71 -3.78
N PHE A 70 -7.23 -15.39 -4.89
CA PHE A 70 -6.20 -16.08 -5.68
C PHE A 70 -5.20 -15.09 -6.30
N VAL A 71 -5.68 -13.97 -6.83
CA VAL A 71 -4.81 -12.93 -7.42
C VAL A 71 -3.93 -12.28 -6.35
N LEU A 72 -4.40 -12.09 -5.11
CA LEU A 72 -3.53 -11.62 -4.01
C LEU A 72 -2.37 -12.59 -3.74
N LEU A 73 -2.61 -13.89 -3.77
CA LEU A 73 -1.54 -14.90 -3.60
C LEU A 73 -0.52 -14.83 -4.74
N ILE A 74 -0.98 -14.62 -5.97
CA ILE A 74 -0.08 -14.41 -7.12
C ILE A 74 0.74 -13.12 -6.93
N ALA A 75 0.11 -12.03 -6.48
CA ALA A 75 0.80 -10.77 -6.22
C ALA A 75 1.97 -10.94 -5.24
N VAL A 76 1.77 -11.71 -4.16
CA VAL A 76 2.84 -12.06 -3.21
C VAL A 76 3.96 -12.86 -3.88
N ALA A 77 3.64 -13.77 -4.80
CA ALA A 77 4.67 -14.53 -5.50
C ALA A 77 5.55 -13.62 -6.38
N PHE A 78 4.97 -12.61 -7.03
CA PHE A 78 5.72 -11.64 -7.83
C PHE A 78 6.60 -10.72 -6.97
N ASP A 79 6.10 -10.29 -5.82
CA ASP A 79 6.85 -9.51 -4.82
C ASP A 79 7.99 -10.30 -4.15
N TYR A 80 7.84 -11.61 -4.02
CA TYR A 80 8.97 -12.42 -3.59
C TYR A 80 10.06 -12.52 -4.67
N LEU A 81 9.65 -12.52 -5.94
CA LEU A 81 10.56 -12.63 -7.08
C LEU A 81 11.31 -11.33 -7.34
N ASP A 82 10.66 -10.17 -7.29
CA ASP A 82 11.31 -8.88 -7.55
C ASP A 82 12.38 -8.54 -6.49
N GLY A 83 12.10 -8.80 -5.21
CA GLY A 83 13.06 -8.63 -4.12
C GLY A 83 14.27 -9.56 -4.23
N LYS A 84 14.07 -10.78 -4.77
CA LYS A 84 15.17 -11.74 -5.04
C LYS A 84 15.99 -11.33 -6.26
N ILE A 85 15.33 -10.88 -7.33
CA ILE A 85 15.98 -10.41 -8.57
C ILE A 85 16.80 -9.14 -8.28
N ALA A 86 16.24 -8.17 -7.54
CA ALA A 86 16.92 -6.94 -7.15
C ALA A 86 18.19 -7.20 -6.34
N LYS A 87 18.17 -8.18 -5.42
CA LYS A 87 19.35 -8.62 -4.67
C LYS A 87 20.37 -9.34 -5.54
N SER A 88 19.92 -10.23 -6.43
CA SER A 88 20.81 -11.02 -7.29
C SER A 88 21.53 -10.17 -8.35
N MET A 89 20.89 -9.10 -8.82
CA MET A 89 21.46 -8.23 -9.86
C MET A 89 22.30 -7.07 -9.29
N GLN A 90 22.45 -6.96 -7.96
CA GLN A 90 23.08 -5.80 -7.31
C GLN A 90 22.48 -4.45 -7.77
N GLN A 91 21.22 -4.46 -8.20
CA GLN A 91 20.56 -3.34 -8.85
C GLN A 91 19.80 -2.45 -7.87
N GLN A 92 20.20 -2.37 -6.60
CA GLN A 92 19.49 -1.56 -5.61
C GLN A 92 19.76 -0.06 -5.84
N ASN A 93 18.71 0.67 -6.23
CA ASN A 93 18.69 2.13 -6.30
C ASN A 93 17.71 2.64 -5.23
N PRO A 94 18.02 3.73 -4.50
CA PRO A 94 17.05 4.43 -3.65
C PRO A 94 15.64 4.56 -4.25
N PHE A 95 15.54 4.88 -5.55
CA PHE A 95 14.23 5.00 -6.23
C PHE A 95 13.42 3.70 -6.23
N GLY A 96 14.04 2.58 -6.62
CA GLY A 96 13.37 1.28 -6.67
C GLY A 96 12.90 0.81 -5.29
N LYS A 97 13.64 1.15 -4.22
CA LYS A 97 13.23 0.85 -2.85
C LYS A 97 11.99 1.65 -2.39
N GLU A 98 11.89 2.91 -2.78
CA GLU A 98 10.67 3.71 -2.53
C GLU A 98 9.49 3.17 -3.34
N LEU A 99 9.75 2.80 -4.61
CA LEU A 99 8.74 2.21 -5.48
C LEU A 99 8.18 0.90 -4.92
N ASP A 100 9.06 0.02 -4.43
CA ASP A 100 8.74 -1.21 -3.73
C ASP A 100 7.83 -0.96 -2.52
N SER A 101 8.18 0.02 -1.67
CA SER A 101 7.37 0.39 -0.51
C SER A 101 5.98 0.94 -0.89
N LEU A 102 5.89 1.69 -1.98
CA LEU A 102 4.62 2.19 -2.50
C LEU A 102 3.78 1.04 -3.09
N ALA A 103 4.41 0.14 -3.83
CA ALA A 103 3.77 -1.04 -4.40
C ALA A 103 3.22 -1.96 -3.31
N ASP A 104 4.03 -2.25 -2.29
CA ASP A 104 3.66 -2.99 -1.09
C ASP A 104 2.42 -2.40 -0.40
N THR A 105 2.36 -1.07 -0.30
CA THR A 105 1.22 -0.37 0.31
C THR A 105 -0.06 -0.64 -0.48
N VAL A 106 0.01 -0.62 -1.81
CA VAL A 106 -1.16 -0.84 -2.67
C VAL A 106 -1.55 -2.32 -2.68
N SER A 107 -0.62 -3.21 -2.97
CA SER A 107 -0.88 -4.65 -3.15
C SER A 107 -1.16 -5.39 -1.85
N PHE A 108 -0.55 -5.02 -0.72
CA PHE A 108 -0.69 -5.74 0.55
C PHE A 108 -1.28 -4.92 1.70
N GLY A 109 -1.46 -3.62 1.50
CA GLY A 109 -2.24 -2.76 2.40
C GLY A 109 -3.65 -2.53 1.87
N VAL A 110 -3.75 -1.84 0.74
CA VAL A 110 -5.02 -1.37 0.18
C VAL A 110 -5.85 -2.52 -0.38
N ALA A 111 -5.27 -3.40 -1.19
CA ALA A 111 -6.02 -4.48 -1.83
C ALA A 111 -6.65 -5.46 -0.81
N PRO A 112 -5.94 -5.94 0.23
CA PRO A 112 -6.56 -6.72 1.29
C PRO A 112 -7.62 -5.92 2.07
N ALA A 113 -7.37 -4.66 2.41
CA ALA A 113 -8.35 -3.84 3.13
C ALA A 113 -9.68 -3.71 2.35
N ILE A 114 -9.61 -3.50 1.04
CA ILE A 114 -10.81 -3.46 0.18
C ILE A 114 -11.43 -4.85 0.07
N PHE A 115 -10.64 -5.91 -0.07
CA PHE A 115 -11.15 -7.29 -0.07
C PHE A 115 -11.98 -7.59 1.19
N GLY A 116 -11.45 -7.29 2.38
CA GLY A 116 -12.16 -7.48 3.64
C GLY A 116 -13.44 -6.63 3.74
N PHE A 117 -13.39 -5.39 3.27
CA PHE A 117 -14.54 -4.49 3.22
C PHE A 117 -15.64 -5.02 2.29
N SER A 118 -15.31 -5.35 1.04
CA SER A 118 -16.27 -5.90 0.08
C SER A 118 -16.86 -7.21 0.58
N LEU A 119 -16.04 -8.11 1.14
CA LEU A 119 -16.51 -9.39 1.68
C LEU A 119 -17.57 -9.18 2.78
N MET A 120 -17.38 -8.21 3.67
CA MET A 120 -18.40 -7.87 4.67
C MET A 120 -19.64 -7.22 4.06
N GLN A 121 -19.47 -6.34 3.08
CA GLN A 121 -20.59 -5.60 2.47
C GLN A 121 -21.57 -6.53 1.73
N PHE A 122 -21.06 -7.53 1.01
CA PHE A 122 -21.87 -8.42 0.19
C PHE A 122 -22.46 -9.62 0.96
N THR A 123 -22.21 -9.71 2.27
CA THR A 123 -22.70 -10.82 3.11
C THR A 123 -23.93 -10.44 3.92
N SER A 124 -25.02 -11.19 3.74
CA SER A 124 -26.34 -10.89 4.30
C SER A 124 -26.48 -11.08 5.83
N ASP A 125 -25.55 -11.78 6.48
CA ASP A 125 -25.61 -12.13 7.92
C ASP A 125 -24.90 -11.10 8.83
N ILE A 126 -24.65 -9.88 8.33
CA ILE A 126 -23.88 -8.85 9.03
C ILE A 126 -24.78 -7.65 9.37
N ARG A 127 -24.77 -7.27 10.64
CA ARG A 127 -25.53 -6.11 11.12
C ARG A 127 -24.79 -4.81 10.76
N TYR A 128 -25.52 -3.71 10.56
CA TYR A 128 -24.94 -2.39 10.28
C TYR A 128 -23.79 -2.00 11.22
N PHE A 129 -23.92 -2.25 12.53
CA PHE A 129 -22.87 -1.96 13.51
C PHE A 129 -21.55 -2.72 13.24
N GLN A 130 -21.63 -3.96 12.77
CA GLN A 130 -20.46 -4.77 12.44
C GLN A 130 -19.76 -4.27 11.16
N ILE A 131 -20.51 -3.72 10.21
CA ILE A 131 -19.95 -3.09 9.00
C ILE A 131 -19.14 -1.84 9.38
N THR A 132 -19.68 -0.99 10.26
CA THR A 132 -18.97 0.20 10.76
C THR A 132 -17.68 -0.19 11.50
N PHE A 133 -17.74 -1.20 12.36
CA PHE A 133 -16.54 -1.71 13.05
C PHE A 133 -15.51 -2.30 12.08
N GLY A 134 -15.97 -3.01 11.05
CA GLY A 134 -15.14 -3.51 9.96
C GLY A 134 -14.38 -2.39 9.26
N MET A 135 -15.08 -1.34 8.82
CA MET A 135 -14.45 -0.17 8.18
C MET A 135 -13.31 0.41 9.02
N ILE A 136 -13.57 0.67 10.31
CA ILE A 136 -12.56 1.22 11.23
C ILE A 136 -11.35 0.27 11.31
N SER A 137 -11.61 -1.04 11.44
CA SER A 137 -10.56 -2.06 11.55
C SER A 137 -9.68 -2.12 10.30
N PHE A 138 -10.29 -2.08 9.11
CA PHE A 138 -9.58 -2.11 7.83
C PHE A 138 -8.77 -0.83 7.60
N THR A 139 -9.30 0.34 8.01
CA THR A 139 -8.56 1.62 7.96
C THR A 139 -7.36 1.60 8.91
N VAL A 140 -7.54 1.16 10.15
CA VAL A 140 -6.45 1.05 11.13
C VAL A 140 -5.36 0.11 10.61
N PHE A 141 -5.74 -1.03 10.06
CA PHE A 141 -4.81 -1.96 9.43
C PHE A 141 -3.98 -1.31 8.32
N LEU A 142 -4.61 -0.55 7.41
CA LEU A 142 -3.91 0.17 6.35
C LEU A 142 -2.93 1.21 6.92
N PHE A 143 -3.35 1.99 7.92
CA PHE A 143 -2.47 2.95 8.58
C PHE A 143 -1.27 2.27 9.26
N CYS A 144 -1.48 1.14 9.93
CA CYS A 144 -0.41 0.35 10.51
C CYS A 144 0.59 -0.12 9.44
N GLY A 145 0.11 -0.57 8.28
CA GLY A 145 0.95 -0.97 7.14
C GLY A 145 1.83 0.19 6.64
N ILE A 146 1.23 1.36 6.40
CA ILE A 146 1.93 2.56 5.92
C ILE A 146 2.99 3.02 6.93
N LEU A 147 2.61 3.17 8.20
CA LEU A 147 3.54 3.60 9.26
C LEU A 147 4.75 2.67 9.38
N ARG A 148 4.51 1.38 9.20
CA ARG A 148 5.56 0.39 9.26
C ARG A 148 6.50 0.47 8.05
N LEU A 149 5.98 0.62 6.84
CA LEU A 149 6.80 0.80 5.62
C LEU A 149 7.63 2.08 5.71
N ALA A 150 7.04 3.18 6.17
CA ALA A 150 7.76 4.43 6.42
C ALA A 150 8.90 4.24 7.43
N ARG A 151 8.65 3.51 8.53
CA ARG A 151 9.68 3.18 9.53
C ARG A 151 10.78 2.30 8.92
N TYR A 152 10.43 1.29 8.13
CA TYR A 152 11.38 0.41 7.48
C TYR A 152 12.30 1.18 6.52
N ASN A 153 11.71 2.04 5.69
CA ASN A 153 12.48 2.84 4.74
C ASN A 153 13.55 3.71 5.43
N ILE A 154 13.20 4.34 6.56
CA ILE A 154 14.13 5.15 7.39
C ILE A 154 15.14 4.29 8.15
N MET A 155 14.75 3.12 8.69
CA MET A 155 15.64 2.25 9.48
C MET A 155 16.66 1.49 8.63
N ASP A 156 16.32 1.14 7.40
CA ASP A 156 17.23 0.45 6.48
C ASP A 156 18.44 1.35 6.11
N ILE A 157 18.27 2.68 6.12
CA ILE A 157 19.38 3.65 6.05
C ILE A 157 20.37 3.47 7.23
N LYS A 158 19.93 2.89 8.34
CA LYS A 158 20.72 2.64 9.56
C LYS A 158 21.11 1.16 9.76
N GLY A 159 20.88 0.29 8.77
CA GLY A 159 21.37 -1.10 8.76
C GLY A 159 20.70 -2.08 9.72
N ALA A 160 19.48 -1.79 10.21
CA ALA A 160 18.75 -2.67 11.13
C ALA A 160 17.38 -3.10 10.54
N PHE A 161 17.23 -4.41 10.25
CA PHE A 161 15.97 -5.01 9.81
C PHE A 161 15.12 -5.41 11.03
N GLN A 162 13.87 -4.95 11.11
CA GLN A 162 12.97 -5.36 12.21
C GLN A 162 11.47 -5.24 11.84
N GLY A 163 10.73 -6.36 11.90
CA GLY A 163 9.26 -6.45 11.75
C GLY A 163 8.77 -7.58 10.81
N MET A 164 7.53 -8.03 10.95
CA MET A 164 6.90 -9.14 10.19
C MET A 164 6.42 -8.70 8.79
N PRO A 165 7.06 -9.00 7.64
CA PRO A 165 6.84 -8.39 6.29
C PRO A 165 5.38 -8.06 5.91
N ILE A 166 5.13 -6.91 5.27
CA ILE A 166 3.74 -6.48 4.96
C ILE A 166 3.08 -7.44 3.97
N THR A 167 3.91 -8.02 3.10
CA THR A 167 3.62 -9.06 2.13
C THR A 167 2.93 -10.29 2.74
N LEU A 168 3.16 -10.58 4.04
CA LEU A 168 2.47 -11.68 4.73
C LEU A 168 0.95 -11.46 4.83
N ASN A 169 0.47 -10.22 4.80
CA ASN A 169 -0.96 -9.94 4.72
C ASN A 169 -1.59 -10.51 3.44
N GLY A 170 -0.86 -10.41 2.33
CA GLY A 170 -1.27 -10.96 1.03
C GLY A 170 -1.36 -12.48 1.03
N ILE A 171 -0.83 -13.17 2.05
CA ILE A 171 -0.99 -14.62 2.26
C ILE A 171 -2.08 -14.90 3.29
N ILE A 172 -1.99 -14.26 4.46
CA ILE A 172 -2.85 -14.58 5.61
C ILE A 172 -4.32 -14.29 5.30
N ILE A 173 -4.61 -13.17 4.63
CA ILE A 173 -5.99 -12.78 4.32
C ILE A 173 -6.66 -13.72 3.31
N PRO A 174 -6.06 -14.02 2.13
CA PRO A 174 -6.60 -15.03 1.22
C PRO A 174 -6.70 -16.41 1.85
N LEU A 175 -5.73 -16.80 2.68
CA LEU A 175 -5.75 -18.10 3.34
C LEU A 175 -6.89 -18.19 4.36
N ALA A 176 -7.13 -17.14 5.15
CA ALA A 176 -8.27 -17.08 6.05
C ALA A 176 -9.61 -17.21 5.31
N TYR A 177 -9.69 -16.66 4.09
CA TYR A 177 -10.85 -16.83 3.21
C TYR A 177 -11.02 -18.28 2.75
N PHE A 178 -9.99 -18.91 2.20
CA PHE A 178 -10.09 -20.30 1.71
C PHE A 178 -10.33 -21.33 2.83
N ILE A 179 -9.86 -21.06 4.05
CA ILE A 179 -10.16 -21.89 5.23
C ILE A 179 -11.63 -21.77 5.67
N GLY A 180 -12.35 -20.76 5.18
CA GLY A 180 -13.76 -20.53 5.52
C GLY A 180 -13.94 -19.89 6.89
N VAL A 181 -13.00 -19.01 7.29
CA VAL A 181 -13.14 -18.27 8.55
C VAL A 181 -14.43 -17.45 8.54
N PRO A 182 -15.26 -17.51 9.60
CA PRO A 182 -16.50 -16.74 9.62
C PRO A 182 -16.23 -15.24 9.51
N ILE A 183 -17.00 -14.55 8.67
CA ILE A 183 -16.75 -13.15 8.28
C ILE A 183 -16.77 -12.20 9.49
N LYS A 184 -17.52 -12.54 10.54
CA LYS A 184 -17.56 -11.82 11.81
C LYS A 184 -16.18 -11.69 12.48
N PHE A 185 -15.23 -12.57 12.17
CA PHE A 185 -13.88 -12.53 12.73
C PHE A 185 -12.89 -11.67 11.94
N TYR A 186 -13.21 -11.28 10.70
CA TYR A 186 -12.30 -10.52 9.84
C TYR A 186 -11.82 -9.21 10.48
N PRO A 187 -12.69 -8.34 11.04
CA PRO A 187 -12.24 -7.10 11.67
C PRO A 187 -11.18 -7.32 12.75
N TYR A 188 -11.35 -8.37 13.57
CA TYR A 188 -10.41 -8.73 14.63
C TYR A 188 -9.07 -9.25 14.07
N ILE A 189 -9.10 -10.04 12.99
CA ILE A 189 -7.89 -10.50 12.30
C ILE A 189 -7.10 -9.31 11.75
N TYR A 190 -7.78 -8.35 11.11
CA TYR A 190 -7.12 -7.16 10.56
C TYR A 190 -6.50 -6.28 11.65
N LEU A 191 -7.20 -6.07 12.77
CA LEU A 191 -6.63 -5.37 13.92
C LEU A 191 -5.42 -6.10 14.50
N LEU A 192 -5.52 -7.43 14.65
CA LEU A 192 -4.41 -8.26 15.13
C LEU A 192 -3.20 -8.11 14.21
N LEU A 193 -3.37 -8.26 12.90
CA LEU A 193 -2.31 -8.08 11.90
C LEU A 193 -1.72 -6.67 11.95
N GLY A 194 -2.54 -5.63 12.04
CA GLY A 194 -2.09 -4.25 12.19
C GLY A 194 -1.23 -4.03 13.44
N ILE A 195 -1.65 -4.59 14.57
CA ILE A 195 -0.88 -4.54 15.83
C ILE A 195 0.45 -5.29 15.66
N PHE A 196 0.45 -6.49 15.06
CA PHE A 196 1.68 -7.24 14.79
C PHE A 196 2.65 -6.48 13.87
N MET A 197 2.15 -5.68 12.94
CA MET A 197 2.96 -4.85 12.04
C MET A 197 3.66 -3.69 12.74
N VAL A 198 2.96 -3.02 13.65
CA VAL A 198 3.54 -1.90 14.42
C VAL A 198 4.37 -2.42 15.58
N SER A 199 4.06 -3.61 16.10
CA SER A 199 4.75 -4.21 17.23
C SER A 199 6.23 -4.43 16.91
N SER A 200 7.08 -3.85 17.73
CA SER A 200 8.53 -3.87 17.61
C SER A 200 9.16 -5.15 18.16
N PHE A 201 8.62 -6.33 17.83
CA PHE A 201 9.25 -7.59 18.24
C PHE A 201 10.64 -7.70 17.60
N ARG A 202 11.67 -7.62 18.44
CA ARG A 202 13.08 -7.74 18.06
C ARG A 202 13.45 -9.20 18.14
N ILE A 203 13.26 -9.95 17.05
CA ILE A 203 13.77 -11.32 17.00
C ILE A 203 15.30 -11.20 16.92
N LYS A 204 15.98 -11.49 18.04
CA LYS A 204 17.43 -11.67 18.05
C LYS A 204 17.76 -12.78 17.05
N LYS A 205 18.69 -12.52 16.12
CA LYS A 205 19.41 -13.59 15.41
C LYS A 205 19.91 -14.56 16.48
N LEU A 206 19.40 -15.79 16.49
CA LEU A 206 20.06 -16.86 17.23
C LEU A 206 21.43 -17.09 16.57
N PRO A 207 22.51 -17.22 17.37
CA PRO A 207 23.86 -17.42 16.86
C PRO A 207 23.99 -18.69 16.02
#